data_AF-A0A1E4HCU5-F1
#
_entry.id   AF-A0A1E4HCU5-F1
#
_cell.length_a   1.000
_cell.length_b   1.000
_cell.length_c   1.000
_cell.angle_alpha   90.00
_cell.angle_beta   90.00
_cell.angle_gamma   90.00
#
_symmetry.space_group_name_H-M   'P 1'
#
loop_
_entity.id
_entity.type
_entity.pdbx_description
1 polymer ?
#
loop_
_entity_poly.entity_id
_entity_poly.type
_entity_poly.pdbx_seq_one_letter_code
_entity_poly.pdbx_strand_id
1 'polypeptide(L)' 'MPNDPAPQPVPPLTPCTGVCRLDSHGYCIGCRRSGEEIGRWRAMSDPERRHVMDVLLPGRRP' A
#
# COMPACT_ATOMS: atom_id res chain seq x y z
N MET A 1 -11.87 -32.93 -12.90
CA MET A 1 -11.38 -31.55 -12.90
C MET A 1 -10.62 -31.35 -11.60
N PRO A 2 -9.28 -31.28 -11.60
CA PRO A 2 -8.52 -31.03 -10.37
C PRO A 2 -8.85 -29.64 -9.87
N ASN A 3 -9.45 -29.60 -8.68
CA ASN A 3 -9.75 -28.40 -7.94
C ASN A 3 -8.42 -27.97 -7.30
N ASP A 4 -7.60 -27.23 -8.05
CA ASP A 4 -6.34 -26.68 -7.55
C ASP A 4 -6.70 -25.53 -6.61
N PRO A 5 -6.40 -25.61 -5.29
CA PRO A 5 -6.61 -24.47 -4.41
C PRO A 5 -5.67 -23.35 -4.87
N ALA A 6 -6.23 -22.35 -5.54
CA ALA A 6 -5.52 -21.16 -5.97
C ALA A 6 -4.63 -20.63 -4.84
N PRO A 7 -3.39 -20.19 -5.14
CA PRO A 7 -2.45 -19.73 -4.13
C PRO A 7 -3.12 -18.67 -3.27
N GLN A 8 -3.20 -18.97 -1.97
CA GLN A 8 -3.78 -18.09 -0.96
C GLN A 8 -3.08 -16.73 -1.08
N PRO A 9 -3.82 -15.61 -1.23
CA PRO A 9 -3.20 -14.32 -1.39
C PRO A 9 -2.37 -14.04 -0.14
N VAL A 10 -1.05 -13.99 -0.31
CA VAL A 10 -0.15 -13.38 0.67
C VAL A 10 -0.79 -12.06 1.08
N PRO A 11 -0.97 -11.80 2.38
CA PRO A 11 -1.68 -10.60 2.83
C PRO A 11 -1.06 -9.43 2.08
N PRO A 12 -1.88 -8.64 1.36
CA PRO A 12 -1.36 -7.58 0.53
C PRO A 12 -0.50 -6.74 1.45
N LEU A 13 0.77 -6.62 1.11
CA LEU A 13 1.74 -5.88 1.90
C LEU A 13 1.34 -4.42 1.77
N THR A 14 0.28 -3.98 2.46
CA THR A 14 -0.37 -2.68 2.29
C THR A 14 -0.77 -2.12 3.64
N PRO A 15 -0.35 -0.88 3.96
CA PRO A 15 -0.73 -0.19 5.20
C PRO A 15 -2.16 0.38 5.12
N CYS A 16 -3.01 -0.15 4.22
CA CYS A 16 -4.32 0.42 3.97
C CYS A 16 -5.28 0.08 5.11
N THR A 17 -5.79 1.12 5.78
CA THR A 17 -6.80 0.99 6.85
C THR A 17 -8.24 1.02 6.32
N GLY A 18 -8.42 0.99 5.00
CA GLY A 18 -9.74 1.13 4.34
C GLY A 18 -10.23 2.58 4.25
N VAL A 19 -9.49 3.55 4.80
CA VAL A 19 -9.77 4.97 4.66
C VAL A 19 -9.06 5.51 3.41
N CYS A 20 -9.82 6.06 2.46
CA CYS A 20 -9.30 6.70 1.25
C CYS A 20 -9.67 8.19 1.25
N ARG A 21 -9.04 8.97 2.13
CA ARG A 21 -9.18 10.42 2.19
C ARG A 21 -7.81 11.06 2.25
N LEU A 22 -7.53 11.97 1.34
CA LEU A 22 -6.28 12.75 1.32
C LEU A 22 -6.42 13.98 2.21
N ASP A 23 -5.35 14.36 2.89
CA ASP A 23 -5.22 15.63 3.60
C ASP A 23 -4.79 16.76 2.65
N SER A 24 -4.66 17.99 3.16
CA SER A 24 -4.26 19.17 2.39
C SER A 24 -2.85 19.07 1.78
N HIS A 25 -1.97 18.24 2.34
CA HIS A 25 -0.65 17.93 1.83
C HIS A 25 -0.65 16.76 0.82
N GLY A 26 -1.81 16.15 0.54
CA GLY A 26 -1.96 15.09 -0.46
C GLY A 26 -1.61 13.68 0.02
N TYR A 27 -1.53 13.45 1.33
CA TYR A 27 -1.35 12.12 1.93
C TYR A 27 -2.66 11.55 2.47
N CYS A 28 -2.81 10.24 2.38
CA CYS A 28 -3.98 9.58 2.93
C CYS A 28 -3.96 9.67 4.46
N ILE A 29 -5.03 10.18 5.08
CA ILE A 29 -5.12 10.28 6.55
C ILE A 29 -5.10 8.92 7.26
N GLY A 30 -5.42 7.83 6.53
CA GLY A 30 -5.41 6.47 7.08
C GLY A 30 -4.06 5.79 6.92
N CYS A 31 -3.57 5.68 5.68
CA CYS A 31 -2.36 4.93 5.37
C CYS A 31 -1.11 5.78 5.12
N ARG A 32 -1.25 7.12 5.11
CA ARG A 32 -0.19 8.13 4.91
C ARG A 32 0.61 8.01 3.63
N ARG A 33 0.03 7.34 2.65
CA ARG A 33 0.55 7.26 1.28
C ARG A 33 0.03 8.43 0.48
N SER A 34 0.85 8.96 -0.41
CA SER A 34 0.39 10.00 -1.34
C SER A 34 -0.62 9.42 -2.34
N GLY A 35 -1.43 10.28 -2.94
CA GLY A 35 -2.33 9.86 -4.03
C GLY A 35 -1.58 9.17 -5.18
N GLU A 36 -0.37 9.62 -5.50
CA GLU A 36 0.46 9.03 -6.56
C GLU A 36 0.93 7.61 -6.19
N GLU A 37 1.35 7.39 -4.95
CA GLU A 37 1.72 6.05 -4.46
C GLU A 37 0.54 5.09 -4.41
N ILE A 38 -0.66 5.58 -4.09
CA ILE A 38 -1.90 4.79 -4.11
C ILE A 38 -2.24 4.39 -5.54
N GLY A 39 -2.20 5.34 -6.48
CA GLY A 39 -2.48 5.09 -7.90
C GLY A 39 -1.48 4.14 -8.54
N ARG A 40 -0.19 4.28 -8.23
CA ARG A 40 0.88 3.40 -8.74
C ARG A 40 1.02 2.10 -7.99
N TRP A 41 0.33 1.89 -6.87
CA TRP A 41 0.53 0.73 -6.01
C TRP A 41 0.36 -0.63 -6.71
N ARG A 42 -0.65 -0.73 -7.58
CA ARG A 42 -0.90 -1.93 -8.38
C ARG A 42 0.20 -2.18 -9.41
N ALA A 43 0.85 -1.12 -9.89
CA ALA A 43 1.95 -1.18 -10.84
C ALA A 43 3.34 -1.33 -10.18
N MET A 44 3.45 -1.01 -8.89
CA MET A 44 4.71 -1.15 -8.13
C MET A 44 5.10 -2.62 -7.96
N SER A 45 6.39 -2.88 -8.10
CA SER A 45 7.00 -4.19 -7.84
C SER A 45 7.11 -4.45 -6.33
N ASP A 46 7.14 -5.71 -5.89
CA ASP A 46 7.36 -6.11 -4.49
C ASP A 46 8.48 -5.36 -3.74
N PRO A 47 9.69 -5.15 -4.32
CA PRO A 47 10.74 -4.36 -3.66
C PRO A 47 10.37 -2.89 -3.50
N GLU A 48 9.67 -2.27 -4.46
CA GLU A 48 9.20 -0.89 -4.34
C GLU A 48 8.14 -0.77 -3.25
N ARG A 49 7.23 -1.75 -3.17
CA ARG A 49 6.23 -1.79 -2.10
C ARG A 49 6.90 -1.88 -0.73
N ARG A 50 7.90 -2.77 -0.58
CA ARG A 50 8.72 -2.86 0.64
C ARG A 50 9.37 -1.52 0.98
N HIS A 51 10.03 -0.88 0.02
CA HIS A 51 10.69 0.40 0.24
C HIS A 51 9.72 1.49 0.72
N VAL A 52 8.53 1.57 0.13
CA VAL A 52 7.48 2.49 0.58
C VAL A 52 7.10 2.22 2.05
N MET A 53 6.96 0.95 2.44
CA MET A 53 6.56 0.59 3.80
C MET A 53 7.65 0.73 4.86
N ASP A 54 8.88 0.32 4.55
CA ASP A 54 10.01 0.32 5.49
C ASP A 54 10.73 1.67 5.56
N VAL A 55 10.71 2.46 4.48
CA VAL A 55 11.51 3.69 4.38
C VAL A 55 10.63 4.93 4.37
N LEU A 56 9.63 5.00 3.49
CA LEU A 56 8.84 6.22 3.32
C LEU A 56 7.81 6.42 4.45
N LEU A 57 7.05 5.38 4.79
CA LEU A 57 5.98 5.50 5.81
C LEU A 57 6.46 5.81 7.23
N PRO A 58 7.58 5.23 7.72
CA PRO A 58 8.06 5.52 9.07
C PRO A 58 8.60 6.95 9.21
N GLY A 59 9.17 7.49 8.13
CA GLY A 59 9.63 8.89 8.06
C GLY A 59 8.50 9.90 8.05
N ARG A 60 7.29 9.51 7.61
CA ARG A 60 6.11 10.39 7.57
C ARG A 60 5.38 10.51 8.90
N ARG A 61 6.05 10.34 10.05
CA ARG A 61 5.53 10.43 11.44
C ARG A 61 4.66 11.70 11.65
N PRO A 62 3.59 11.67 12.47
CA PRO A 62 2.76 12.85 12.73
C PRO A 62 3.59 14.05 13.22
#